data_AF-A0A656JY31-F1
#
_entry.id   AF-A0A656JY31-F1
#
_cell.length_a   1.000
_cell.length_b   1.000
_cell.length_c   1.000
_cell.angle_alpha   90.00
_cell.angle_beta   90.00
_cell.angle_gamma   90.00
#
_symmetry.space_group_name_H-M   'P 1'
#
loop_
_entity.id
_entity.type
_entity.pdbx_description
1 polymer ?
#
loop_
_entity_poly.entity_id
_entity_poly.type
_entity_poly.pdbx_seq_one_letter_code
_entity_poly.pdbx_strand_id
1 'polypeptide(L)' 'MALERSDVEKIAHLARLGLNDADIPRTTEALNSILGLVDQMQAVDTTGIEPLAHPLEA' A
#
# COMPACT_ATOMS: atom_id res chain seq x y z
N MET A 1 10.18 -1.57 1.08
CA MET A 1 10.61 -0.35 0.32
C MET A 1 9.95 0.88 0.97
N ALA A 2 10.52 2.08 0.86
CA ALA A 2 9.93 3.29 1.46
C ALA A 2 9.30 4.18 0.38
N LEU A 3 8.07 4.63 0.60
CA LEU A 3 7.36 5.64 -0.18
C LEU A 3 7.96 7.03 0.08
N GLU A 4 8.11 7.80 -0.99
CA GLU A 4 8.45 9.22 -0.92
C GLU A 4 7.20 10.09 -1.05
N ARG A 5 7.34 11.38 -0.72
CA ARG A 5 6.28 12.38 -0.89
C ARG A 5 5.65 12.35 -2.29
N SER A 6 6.47 12.24 -3.33
CA SER A 6 5.99 12.24 -4.72
C SER A 6 5.10 11.04 -5.03
N ASP A 7 5.29 9.91 -4.36
CA ASP A 7 4.46 8.72 -4.54
C ASP A 7 3.12 8.86 -3.83
N VAL A 8 3.11 9.47 -2.64
CA VAL A 8 1.88 9.79 -1.91
C VAL A 8 1.01 10.77 -2.71
N GLU A 9 1.61 11.78 -3.33
CA GLU A 9 0.90 12.72 -4.21
C GLU A 9 0.30 12.02 -5.45
N LYS A 10 1.05 11.11 -6.09
CA LYS A 10 0.54 10.31 -7.23
C LYS A 10 -0.62 9.41 -6.81
N ILE A 11 -0.50 8.73 -5.67
CA ILE A 11 -1.56 7.85 -5.14
C ILE A 11 -2.81 8.67 -4.83
N ALA A 12 -2.65 9.84 -4.19
CA ALA A 12 -3.76 10.74 -3.91
C ALA A 12 -4.45 11.22 -5.19
N HIS A 13 -3.68 11.55 -6.23
CA HIS A 13 -4.22 11.90 -7.54
C HIS A 13 -5.04 10.76 -8.15
N LEU A 14 -4.51 9.53 -8.17
CA LEU A 14 -5.22 8.34 -8.69
C LEU A 14 -6.50 8.03 -7.91
N ALA A 15 -6.46 8.20 -6.58
CA ALA A 15 -7.59 7.99 -5.69
C ALA A 15 -8.58 9.18 -5.65
N ARG A 16 -8.29 10.28 -6.36
CA ARG A 16 -9.06 11.54 -6.33
C ARG A 16 -9.21 12.12 -4.92
N LEU A 17 -8.16 12.00 -4.10
CA LEU A 17 -8.08 12.56 -2.76
C LEU A 17 -7.36 13.90 -2.78
N GLY A 18 -7.97 14.92 -2.17
CA GLY A 18 -7.29 16.17 -1.88
C GLY A 18 -6.45 16.02 -0.61
N LEU A 19 -5.13 16.23 -0.71
CA LEU A 19 -4.22 16.28 0.43
C LEU A 19 -3.63 17.67 0.55
N ASN A 20 -3.61 18.21 1.76
CA ASN A 20 -2.89 19.44 2.04
C ASN A 20 -1.41 19.13 2.26
N ASP A 21 -0.52 20.06 1.93
CA ASP A 21 0.94 19.90 2.14
C ASP A 21 1.31 19.57 3.59
N ALA A 22 0.53 20.05 4.55
CA ALA A 22 0.72 19.76 5.98
C ALA A 22 0.40 18.30 6.36
N ASP A 23 -0.47 17.62 5.60
CA ASP A 23 -0.92 16.25 5.86
C ASP A 23 -0.02 15.21 5.19
N ILE A 24 0.77 15.61 4.19
CA ILE A 24 1.66 14.74 3.42
C ILE A 24 2.68 14.00 4.31
N PRO A 25 3.43 14.66 5.22
CA PRO A 25 4.45 13.96 6.02
C PRO A 25 3.85 12.84 6.88
N ARG A 26 2.74 13.15 7.57
CA ARG A 26 2.03 12.18 8.41
C ARG A 26 1.45 11.03 7.59
N THR A 27 0.88 11.32 6.43
CA THR A 27 0.31 10.30 5.55
C THR A 27 1.39 9.39 4.99
N THR A 28 2.55 9.95 4.63
CA THR A 28 3.73 9.19 4.16
C THR A 28 4.22 8.21 5.24
N GLU A 29 4.34 8.66 6.49
CA GLU A 29 4.76 7.82 7.61
C GLU A 29 3.77 6.67 7.89
N ALA A 30 2.48 6.98 7.87
CA ALA A 30 1.43 5.98 8.07
C ALA A 30 1.43 4.91 6.95
N LEU A 31 1.56 5.34 5.68
CA LEU A 31 1.64 4.42 4.55
C LEU A 31 2.90 3.55 4.60
N ASN A 32 4.05 4.12 4.96
CA ASN A 32 5.28 3.36 5.14
C ASN A 32 5.17 2.31 6.25
N SER A 33 4.46 2.63 7.34
CA SER A 33 4.20 1.68 8.42
C SER A 33 3.33 0.50 7.95
N ILE A 34 2.28 0.78 7.15
CA ILE A 34 1.41 -0.25 6.57
C ILE A 34 2.20 -1.13 5.59
N LEU A 35 2.99 -0.55 4.70
CA LEU A 35 3.83 -1.32 3.77
C LEU A 35 4.86 -2.17 4.51
N GLY A 36 5.43 -1.68 5.61
CA GLY A 36 6.31 -2.46 6.47
C GLY A 36 5.64 -3.69 7.09
N LEU A 37 4.33 -3.61 7.40
CA LEU A 37 3.57 -4.78 7.84
C LEU A 37 3.33 -5.77 6.69
N VAL A 38 2.98 -5.28 5.49
CA VAL A 38 2.76 -6.12 4.30
C VAL A 38 4.06 -6.81 3.86
N ASP A 39 5.21 -6.14 3.97
CA ASP A 39 6.52 -6.72 3.66
C ASP A 39 6.79 -7.99 4.50
N GLN A 40 6.23 -8.12 5.72
CA GLN A 40 6.36 -9.34 6.53
C GLN A 40 5.65 -10.56 5.88
N MET A 41 4.60 -10.33 5.11
CA MET A 41 3.85 -11.41 4.43
C MET A 41 4.66 -12.03 3.28
N GLN A 42 5.65 -11.33 2.73
CA GLN A 42 6.53 -11.83 1.66
C GLN A 42 7.43 -12.99 2.12
N ALA A 43 7.52 -13.26 3.43
CA ALA A 43 8.26 -14.39 3.96
C ALA A 43 7.64 -15.76 3.61
N VAL A 44 6.37 -15.78 3.15
CA VAL A 44 5.65 -17.00 2.79
C VAL A 44 5.82 -17.27 1.30
N ASP A 45 6.22 -18.50 0.95
CA ASP A 45 6.31 -18.94 -0.45
C ASP A 45 4.90 -19.18 -1.01
N THR A 46 4.55 -18.45 -2.06
CA THR A 46 3.28 -18.58 -2.79
C THR A 46 3.48 -19.16 -4.19
N THR A 47 4.60 -19.81 -4.47
CA THR A 47 4.90 -20.41 -5.77
C THR A 47 3.88 -21.49 -6.13
N GLY A 48 3.23 -21.32 -7.29
CA GLY A 48 2.24 -22.28 -7.80
C GLY A 48 0.87 -22.23 -7.10
N ILE A 49 0.61 -21.24 -6.25
CA ILE A 49 -0.68 -21.05 -5.59
C ILE A 49 -1.55 -20.11 -6.44
N GLU A 50 -2.77 -20.55 -6.79
CA GLU A 50 -3.74 -19.70 -7.49
C GLU A 50 -4.38 -18.66 -6.55
N PRO A 51 -4.48 -17.37 -6.94
CA PRO A 51 -5.11 -16.36 -6.12
C PRO A 51 -6.63 -16.58 -5.97
N LEU A 52 -7.16 -16.41 -4.75
CA LEU A 52 -8.59 -16.50 -4.47
C LEU A 52 -9.24 -15.11 -4.44
N ALA A 53 -10.07 -14.79 -5.44
CA ALA A 53 -10.82 -13.52 -5.51
C ALA A 53 -12.20 -13.59 -4.84
N HIS A 54 -12.90 -14.72 -4.97
CA HIS A 54 -14.23 -14.94 -4.40
C HIS A 54 -14.23 -16.19 -3.52
N PRO A 55 -14.50 -16.08 -2.21
CA PRO A 55 -14.35 -17.20 -1.27
C PRO A 55 -15.39 -18.31 -1.47
N LEU A 56 -16.43 -18.08 -2.26
CA LEU A 56 -17.51 -19.04 -2.52
C LEU A 56 -17.40 -19.74 -3.88
N GLU A 57 -16.43 -19.38 -4.72
CA GLU A 57 -16.19 -19.97 -6.05
C GLU A 57 -14.90 -20.80 -6.08
N ALA A 58 -14.50 -21.38 -4.94
CA ALA A 58 -13.30 -22.21 -4.78
C ALA A 58 -13.54 -23.67 -5.15
#